data_AF-A0A6N2AX16-F1
#
_entry.id   AF-A0A6N2AX16-F1
#
_cell.length_a   1.000
_cell.length_b   1.000
_cell.length_c   1.000
_cell.angle_alpha   90.00
_cell.angle_beta   90.00
_cell.angle_gamma   90.00
#
_symmetry.space_group_name_H-M   'P 1'
#
loop_
_entity.id
_entity.type
_entity.pdbx_description
1 polymer ?
#
loop_
_entity_poly.entity_id
_entity_poly.type
_entity_poly.pdbx_seq_one_letter_code
_entity_poly.pdbx_strand_id
1 'polypeptide(L)'
;MKLTYLALGPTDNTIDGVFRFDRYILSIISQLSSCEISRKIFSYCLKRESGNARGGILVLGEIQNPNMVYTPLVPSKGHYNVDLQGVAVDGKLLHIDPTICAISKDRRAIFDSETTLIYLVAEAYDSVIYAVIILSHILFS
;
A
#
# COMPACT_ATOMS: atom_id res chain seq x y z
N MET A 1 20.39 3.21 -20.11
CA MET A 1 19.47 3.21 -18.95
C MET A 1 20.31 3.27 -17.68
N LYS A 2 20.27 4.36 -16.92
CA LYS A 2 20.96 4.46 -15.62
C LYS A 2 19.96 4.14 -14.52
N LEU A 3 19.84 2.85 -14.20
CA LEU A 3 19.01 2.36 -13.11
C LEU A 3 19.46 3.02 -11.81
N THR A 4 18.65 3.97 -11.32
CA THR A 4 18.90 4.57 -10.01
C THR A 4 18.27 3.66 -8.96
N TYR A 5 19.11 2.90 -8.25
CA TYR A 5 18.73 2.15 -7.05
C TYR A 5 19.63 2.62 -5.89
N LEU A 6 19.10 2.61 -4.68
CA LEU A 6 19.90 2.91 -3.50
C LEU A 6 20.66 1.64 -3.12
N ALA A 7 21.98 1.64 -3.20
CA ALA A 7 22.78 0.54 -2.66
C ALA A 7 22.81 0.63 -1.13
N LEU A 8 22.39 -0.43 -0.46
CA LEU A 8 22.51 -0.55 0.99
C LEU A 8 23.85 -1.27 1.26
N GLY A 9 24.70 -0.69 2.11
CA GLY A 9 26.04 -1.23 2.38
C GLY A 9 26.01 -2.68 2.90
N PRO A 10 27.15 -3.39 2.87
CA PRO A 10 27.20 -4.81 3.24
C PRO A 10 26.85 -4.95 4.73
N THR A 11 25.67 -5.48 5.00
CA THR A 11 25.28 -5.97 6.33
C THR A 11 24.75 -7.39 6.18
N ASP A 12 24.92 -8.17 7.25
CA ASP A 12 24.87 -9.64 7.33
C ASP A 12 23.50 -10.29 7.02
N ASN A 13 22.59 -9.60 6.30
CA ASN A 13 21.33 -10.14 5.78
C ASN A 13 20.97 -9.40 4.47
N THR A 14 21.25 -10.09 3.36
CA THR A 14 21.67 -9.53 2.05
C THR A 14 20.56 -8.90 1.23
N ILE A 15 20.49 -7.56 1.24
CA ILE A 15 19.79 -6.74 0.24
C ILE A 15 20.81 -5.72 -0.29
N ASP A 16 21.23 -5.85 -1.54
CA ASP A 16 22.22 -4.95 -2.17
C ASP A 16 21.61 -3.61 -2.62
N GLY A 17 20.28 -3.48 -2.55
CA GLY A 17 19.61 -2.21 -2.76
C GLY A 17 18.10 -2.28 -2.89
N VAL A 18 17.49 -1.10 -3.08
CA VAL A 18 16.04 -0.92 -3.10
C VAL A 18 15.57 -0.35 -4.44
N PHE A 19 14.55 -0.99 -5.02
CA PHE A 19 13.78 -0.41 -6.12
C PHE A 19 12.62 0.42 -5.59
N ARG A 20 12.63 1.70 -5.93
CA ARG A 20 11.53 2.60 -5.61
C ARG A 20 10.46 2.50 -6.69
N PHE A 21 9.23 2.23 -6.27
CA PHE A 21 8.07 2.18 -7.15
C PHE A 21 7.20 3.44 -7.06
N ASP A 22 7.60 4.43 -6.26
CA ASP A 22 6.86 5.69 -6.07
C ASP A 22 6.67 6.50 -7.37
N ARG A 23 5.92 7.60 -7.27
CA ARG A 23 5.57 8.44 -8.42
C ARG A 23 6.68 9.41 -8.84
N TYR A 24 7.84 9.43 -8.18
CA TYR A 24 8.95 10.33 -8.54
C TYR A 24 9.63 9.89 -9.83
N ILE A 25 10.31 10.83 -10.49
CA ILE A 25 11.00 10.60 -11.78
C ILE A 25 12.12 9.56 -11.68
N LEU A 26 12.71 9.40 -10.49
CA LEU A 26 13.78 8.45 -10.22
C LEU A 26 13.27 7.05 -9.85
N SER A 27 11.95 6.82 -9.80
CA SER A 27 11.43 5.46 -9.57
C SER A 27 11.69 4.56 -10.77
N ILE A 28 11.77 3.24 -10.55
CA ILE A 28 12.02 2.27 -11.61
C ILE A 28 10.94 2.33 -12.70
N ILE A 29 9.68 2.50 -12.29
CA ILE A 29 8.53 2.58 -13.20
C ILE A 29 8.58 3.85 -14.06
N SER A 30 8.99 4.99 -13.49
CA SER A 30 9.19 6.22 -14.26
C SER A 30 10.34 6.09 -15.26
N GLN A 31 11.47 5.50 -14.85
CA GLN A 31 12.64 5.31 -15.71
C GLN A 31 12.32 4.39 -16.89
N LEU A 32 11.71 3.23 -16.63
CA LEU A 32 11.33 2.27 -17.67
C LEU A 32 10.35 2.87 -18.69
N SER A 33 9.37 3.64 -18.20
CA SER A 33 8.43 4.35 -19.07
C SER A 33 9.08 5.44 -19.90
N SER A 34 10.09 6.14 -19.38
CA SER A 34 10.83 7.16 -20.14
C SER A 34 11.70 6.58 -21.26
N CYS A 35 12.04 5.29 -21.15
CA CYS A 35 12.76 4.53 -22.17
C CYS A 35 11.83 3.73 -23.08
N GLU A 36 10.51 3.92 -22.98
CA GLU A 36 9.50 3.20 -23.77
C GLU A 36 9.54 1.67 -23.60
N ILE A 37 10.12 1.16 -22.51
CA ILE A 37 10.24 -0.28 -22.23
C ILE A 37 8.93 -0.85 -21.68
N SER A 38 8.26 -0.08 -20.81
CA SER A 38 6.97 -0.45 -20.23
C SER A 38 6.08 0.79 -20.10
N ARG A 39 4.77 0.57 -19.97
CA ARG A 39 3.89 1.64 -19.49
C ARG A 39 4.25 2.01 -18.05
N LYS A 40 3.87 3.21 -17.62
CA LYS A 40 4.04 3.70 -16.24
C LYS A 40 3.01 3.07 -15.27
N ILE A 41 2.92 1.75 -15.29
CA ILE A 41 1.99 0.93 -14.52
C ILE A 41 2.72 -0.35 -14.07
N PHE A 42 2.36 -0.83 -12.89
CA PHE A 42 2.86 -2.08 -12.34
C PHE A 42 1.77 -2.71 -11.48
N SER A 43 1.87 -4.01 -11.30
CA SER A 43 0.96 -4.79 -10.48
C SER A 43 1.78 -5.73 -9.61
N TYR A 44 1.39 -5.91 -8.35
CA TYR A 44 2.05 -6.87 -7.48
C TYR A 44 1.05 -7.67 -6.66
N CYS A 45 1.41 -8.90 -6.37
CA CYS A 45 0.71 -9.80 -5.48
C CYS A 45 1.71 -10.25 -4.40
N LEU A 46 1.58 -9.68 -3.21
CA LEU A 46 2.37 -10.08 -2.05
C LEU A 46 1.79 -11.38 -1.50
N LYS A 47 2.64 -12.38 -1.25
CA LYS A 47 2.21 -13.63 -0.64
C LYS A 47 2.78 -13.72 0.78
N ARG A 48 1.91 -13.98 1.75
CA ARG A 48 2.34 -14.30 3.11
C ARG A 48 3.12 -15.62 3.08
N GLU A 49 4.25 -15.64 3.78
CA GLU A 49 5.03 -16.86 3.98
C GLU A 49 4.14 -17.94 4.63
N SER A 50 4.10 -19.12 4.02
CA SER A 50 3.34 -20.26 4.51
C SER A 50 4.12 -21.54 4.19
N GLY A 51 4.57 -22.23 5.25
CA GLY A 51 5.50 -23.34 5.13
C GLY A 51 6.79 -22.91 4.42
N ASN A 52 7.21 -23.67 3.41
CA ASN A 52 8.45 -23.40 2.67
C ASN A 52 8.27 -22.43 1.49
N ALA A 53 7.05 -21.93 1.25
CA ALA A 53 6.77 -21.05 0.11
C ALA A 53 6.95 -19.58 0.50
N ARG A 54 7.93 -18.92 -0.12
CA ARG A 54 8.25 -17.49 0.00
C ARG A 54 8.01 -16.73 -1.30
N GLY A 55 7.80 -15.42 -1.24
CA GLY A 55 7.84 -14.52 -2.40
C GLY A 55 6.52 -13.84 -2.74
N GLY A 56 6.25 -13.70 -4.03
CA GLY A 56 5.12 -12.96 -4.60
C GLY A 56 5.31 -12.81 -6.10
N ILE A 57 4.40 -12.12 -6.77
CA ILE A 57 4.51 -11.80 -8.20
C ILE A 57 4.59 -10.30 -8.36
N LEU A 58 5.57 -9.82 -9.13
CA LEU A 58 5.68 -8.44 -9.57
C LEU A 58 5.62 -8.41 -11.10
N VAL A 59 4.69 -7.63 -11.63
CA VAL A 59 4.53 -7.39 -13.07
C VAL A 59 4.81 -5.92 -13.34
N LEU A 60 5.81 -5.64 -14.18
CA LEU A 60 6.09 -4.31 -14.70
C LEU A 60 5.13 -4.01 -15.86
N GLY A 61 3.86 -3.89 -15.51
CA GLY A 61 2.75 -3.77 -16.44
C GLY A 61 1.39 -3.90 -15.73
N GLU A 62 0.35 -3.97 -16.53
CA GLU A 62 -1.02 -4.17 -16.08
C GLU A 62 -1.38 -5.65 -16.11
N ILE A 63 -2.06 -6.13 -15.06
CA ILE A 63 -2.74 -7.43 -15.08
C ILE A 63 -4.19 -7.22 -15.47
N GLN A 64 -4.74 -8.06 -16.33
CA GLN A 64 -6.17 -8.05 -16.63
C GLN A 64 -6.88 -9.08 -15.76
N ASN A 65 -7.77 -8.61 -14.90
CA ASN A 65 -8.68 -9.44 -14.13
C ASN A 65 -10.07 -8.80 -14.18
N PRO A 66 -11.09 -9.47 -14.73
CA PRO A 66 -12.43 -8.90 -14.89
C PRO A 66 -13.11 -8.56 -13.55
N ASN A 67 -12.65 -9.14 -12.43
CA ASN A 67 -13.19 -8.90 -11.10
C ASN A 67 -12.39 -7.87 -10.29
N MET A 68 -11.43 -7.19 -10.90
CA MET A 68 -10.61 -6.18 -10.22
C MET A 68 -11.42 -4.92 -9.96
N VAL A 69 -11.45 -4.50 -8.70
CA VAL A 69 -12.06 -3.25 -8.28
C VAL A 69 -10.99 -2.16 -8.25
N TYR A 70 -11.31 -1.00 -8.82
CA TYR A 70 -10.39 0.13 -8.91
C TYR A 70 -10.88 1.29 -8.07
N THR A 71 -9.93 2.04 -7.52
CA THR A 71 -10.16 3.36 -6.90
C THR A 71 -9.27 4.40 -7.58
N PRO A 72 -9.77 5.61 -7.86
CA PRO A 72 -8.94 6.67 -8.42
C PRO A 72 -7.78 7.03 -7.48
N LEU A 73 -6.59 7.20 -8.07
CA LEU A 73 -5.46 7.78 -7.34
C LEU A 73 -5.69 9.28 -7.18
N VAL A 74 -5.51 9.77 -5.96
CA VAL A 74 -5.51 11.20 -5.67
C VAL A 74 -4.26 11.82 -6.29
N PRO A 75 -4.38 12.92 -7.06
CA PRO A 75 -3.22 13.64 -7.58
C PRO A 75 -2.27 14.07 -6.46
N SER A 76 -1.02 13.59 -6.51
CA SER A 76 -0.02 13.84 -5.47
C SER A 76 1.39 13.72 -6.02
N LYS A 77 2.35 14.33 -5.33
CA LYS A 77 3.77 14.05 -5.52
C LYS A 77 4.20 12.94 -4.54
N GLY A 78 4.97 11.97 -5.02
CA GLY A 78 5.53 10.90 -4.21
C GLY A 78 4.66 9.64 -4.11
N HIS A 79 3.73 9.60 -3.17
CA HIS A 79 3.03 8.36 -2.81
C HIS A 79 1.79 8.07 -3.67
N TYR A 80 1.37 6.80 -3.69
CA TYR A 80 0.10 6.36 -4.24
C TYR A 80 -1.02 6.61 -3.22
N ASN A 81 -1.61 7.80 -3.31
CA ASN A 81 -2.66 8.24 -2.41
C ASN A 81 -4.04 7.84 -2.94
N VAL A 82 -4.94 7.50 -2.02
CA VAL A 82 -6.36 7.23 -2.32
C VAL A 82 -7.25 8.04 -1.39
N ASP A 83 -8.50 8.18 -1.81
CA ASP A 83 -9.56 8.75 -0.98
C ASP A 83 -10.16 7.64 -0.09
N LEU A 84 -9.91 7.72 1.21
CA LEU A 84 -10.49 6.78 2.18
C LEU A 84 -11.82 7.38 2.66
N GLN A 85 -12.92 6.67 2.45
CA GLN A 85 -14.25 7.19 2.83
C GLN A 85 -14.74 6.70 4.19
N GLY A 86 -14.15 5.62 4.71
CA GLY A 86 -14.51 5.08 6.02
C GLY A 86 -13.90 3.70 6.23
N VAL A 87 -14.15 3.15 7.42
CA VAL A 87 -13.67 1.82 7.83
C VAL A 87 -14.86 1.02 8.34
N ALA A 88 -14.96 -0.23 7.92
CA ALA A 88 -15.96 -1.16 8.40
C ALA A 88 -15.30 -2.35 9.09
N VAL A 89 -15.92 -2.83 10.17
CA VAL A 89 -15.52 -4.05 10.87
C VAL A 89 -16.72 -4.99 10.84
N ASP A 90 -16.52 -6.21 10.34
CA ASP A 90 -17.59 -7.21 10.13
C ASP A 90 -18.76 -6.65 9.28
N GLY A 91 -18.44 -5.93 8.20
CA GLY A 91 -19.42 -5.32 7.31
C GLY A 91 -20.16 -4.10 7.89
N LYS A 92 -19.96 -3.76 9.17
CA LYS A 92 -20.56 -2.59 9.80
C LYS A 92 -19.62 -1.39 9.71
N LEU A 93 -20.07 -0.33 9.03
CA LEU A 93 -19.35 0.94 8.96
C LEU A 93 -19.21 1.55 10.36
N LEU A 94 -17.99 1.92 10.73
CA LEU A 94 -17.69 2.57 12.00
C LEU A 94 -18.07 4.06 11.93
N HIS A 95 -18.51 4.61 13.06
CA HIS A 95 -18.78 6.04 13.18
C HIS A 95 -17.47 6.79 13.47
N ILE A 96 -16.69 7.00 12.42
CA ILE A 96 -15.47 7.82 12.44
C ILE A 96 -15.83 9.19 11.84
N ASP A 97 -15.39 10.28 12.47
CA ASP A 97 -15.57 11.62 11.92
C ASP A 97 -14.98 11.69 10.50
N PRO A 98 -15.77 12.04 9.47
CA PRO A 98 -15.30 12.07 8.08
C PRO A 98 -14.06 12.94 7.86
N THR A 99 -13.83 13.97 8.68
CA THR A 99 -12.64 14.83 8.61
C THR A 99 -11.35 14.10 8.97
N ILE A 100 -11.43 12.98 9.67
CA ILE A 100 -10.29 12.10 9.99
C ILE A 100 -9.81 11.37 8.72
N CYS A 101 -10.76 10.93 7.89
CA CYS A 101 -10.46 10.26 6.62
C CYS A 101 -10.26 11.25 5.45
N ALA A 102 -10.71 12.50 5.61
CA ALA A 102 -10.56 13.55 4.61
C ALA A 102 -9.09 13.86 4.30
N ILE A 103 -8.83 14.09 3.01
CA ILE A 103 -7.49 14.42 2.51
C ILE A 103 -7.12 15.84 2.94
N SER A 104 -5.97 15.96 3.59
CA SER A 104 -5.38 17.25 3.96
C SER A 104 -3.87 17.24 3.73
N LYS A 105 -3.18 18.33 4.11
CA LYS A 105 -1.72 18.40 4.02
C LYS A 105 -1.06 17.25 4.80
N ASP A 106 -1.62 16.93 5.97
CA ASP A 106 -1.06 16.03 6.97
C ASP A 106 -1.84 14.71 7.09
N ARG A 107 -2.99 14.57 6.39
CA ARG A 107 -3.82 13.36 6.39
C ARG A 107 -4.01 12.82 4.99
N ARG A 108 -3.55 11.60 4.77
CA ARG A 108 -3.69 10.87 3.49
C ARG A 108 -3.73 9.38 3.76
N ALA A 109 -4.54 8.66 3.00
CA ALA A 109 -4.42 7.20 2.91
C ALA A 109 -3.46 6.87 1.76
N ILE A 110 -2.46 6.04 2.04
CA ILE A 110 -1.42 5.67 1.07
C ILE A 110 -1.30 4.16 0.97
N PHE A 111 -0.97 3.66 -0.22
CA PHE A 111 -0.45 2.30 -0.38
C PHE A 111 1.06 2.31 -0.18
N ASP A 112 1.54 1.58 0.82
CA ASP A 112 2.95 1.50 1.15
C ASP A 112 3.39 0.07 1.46
N SER A 113 4.15 -0.51 0.52
CA SER A 113 4.72 -1.86 0.66
C SER A 113 5.94 -1.91 1.59
N GLU A 114 6.46 -0.76 2.02
CA GLU A 114 7.58 -0.67 2.97
C GLU A 114 7.14 -0.88 4.42
N THR A 115 5.82 -0.96 4.67
CA THR A 115 5.25 -1.22 5.99
C THR A 115 4.63 -2.61 6.07
N THR A 116 4.83 -3.30 7.20
CA THR A 116 4.20 -4.62 7.45
C THR A 116 2.78 -4.50 8.02
N LEU A 117 2.48 -3.38 8.68
CA LEU A 117 1.23 -3.13 9.38
C LEU A 117 0.50 -1.93 8.77
N ILE A 118 -0.82 -1.92 8.90
CA ILE A 118 -1.60 -0.72 8.65
C ILE A 118 -1.36 0.30 9.77
N TYR A 119 -1.06 1.54 9.40
CA TYR A 119 -0.98 2.65 10.33
C TYR A 119 -2.24 3.50 10.21
N LEU A 120 -2.94 3.65 11.33
CA LEU A 120 -4.14 4.47 11.44
C LEU A 120 -3.83 5.68 12.33
N VAL A 121 -4.46 6.80 12.03
CA VAL A 121 -4.55 7.92 12.98
C VAL A 121 -5.30 7.47 14.24
N ALA A 122 -4.95 8.04 15.38
CA ALA A 122 -5.38 7.55 16.70
C ALA A 122 -6.90 7.35 16.81
N GLU A 123 -7.68 8.31 16.32
CA GLU A 123 -9.14 8.29 16.38
C GLU A 123 -9.74 7.12 15.59
N ALA A 124 -9.17 6.82 14.42
CA ALA A 124 -9.58 5.67 13.61
C ALA A 124 -9.09 4.35 14.22
N TYR A 125 -7.86 4.33 14.76
CA TYR A 125 -7.29 3.17 15.45
C TYR A 125 -8.16 2.75 16.64
N ASP A 126 -8.48 3.68 17.53
CA ASP A 126 -9.30 3.42 18.73
C ASP A 126 -10.67 2.89 18.34
N SER A 127 -11.31 3.49 17.33
CA SER A 127 -12.61 3.05 16.81
C SER A 127 -12.56 1.61 16.27
N VAL A 128 -11.50 1.25 15.53
CA VAL A 128 -11.32 -0.09 14.99
C VAL A 128 -11.06 -1.11 16.09
N ILE A 129 -10.13 -0.83 17.00
CA ILE A 129 -9.79 -1.75 18.09
C ILE A 129 -10.97 -1.98 19.02
N TYR A 130 -11.71 -0.93 19.37
CA TYR A 130 -12.91 -1.04 20.17
C TYR A 130 -13.97 -1.95 19.52
N ALA A 131 -14.23 -1.76 18.22
CA ALA A 131 -15.17 -2.60 17.48
C ALA A 131 -14.74 -4.07 17.43
N VAL A 132 -13.45 -4.32 17.19
CA VAL A 132 -12.89 -5.69 17.15
C VAL A 132 -13.00 -6.37 18.52
N ILE A 133 -12.69 -5.66 19.61
CA ILE A 133 -12.80 -6.20 20.98
C ILE A 133 -14.25 -6.54 21.32
N ILE A 134 -15.20 -5.66 20.99
CA ILE A 134 -16.63 -5.96 21.23
C ILE A 134 -17.07 -7.20 20.47
N LEU A 135 -16.72 -7.29 19.18
CA LEU A 135 -17.11 -8.44 18.36
C LEU A 135 -16.49 -9.73 18.88
N SER A 136 -15.23 -9.72 19.31
CA SER A 136 -14.62 -10.92 19.89
C SER A 136 -15.32 -11.33 21.20
N HIS A 137 -15.67 -10.38 22.07
CA HIS A 137 -16.44 -10.71 23.28
C HIS A 137 -17.81 -11.31 22.96
N ILE A 138 -18.54 -10.81 21.96
CA ILE A 138 -19.84 -11.35 21.55
C ILE A 138 -19.71 -12.75 20.95
N LEU A 139 -18.67 -13.01 20.16
CA LEU A 139 -18.48 -14.28 19.45
C LEU A 139 -17.93 -15.41 20.34
N PHE A 140 -17.27 -15.07 21.46
CA PHE A 140 -16.67 -16.03 22.40
C PHE A 140 -17.33 -16.05 23.78
N SER A 141 -18.50 -15.41 23.95
CA SER A 141 -19.40 -15.57 25.11
C SER A 141 -20.56 -16.49 24.76
#